data_AF-A0A954R536-F1
#
_entry.id   AF-A0A954R536-F1
#
_cell.length_a   1.000
_cell.length_b   1.000
_cell.length_c   1.000
_cell.angle_alpha   90.00
_cell.angle_beta   90.00
_cell.angle_gamma   90.00
#
_symmetry.space_group_name_H-M   'P 1'
#
loop_
_entity.id
_entity.type
_entity.pdbx_description
1 polymer ?
#
loop_
_entity_poly.entity_id
_entity_poly.type
_entity_poly.pdbx_seq_one_letter_code
_entity_poly.pdbx_strand_id
1 'polypeptide(L)'
;MALHPRPILNRFFISSMILCLALLNNAGLHSPLCGQTPQTPEELSTSEVPIFCSGTPQAAERGVWQIELKVEQPNAPTEINIEPIQLSAPQIVFTRPDGSECRVDMFDRGDQTWVGRAYCQTQGRWKWRCLASGPVQSLNDRVGEFMVAPANYPGKLCKHPRDPHQFAFDNGEWFLHIGDTGYRYLTDTEPLWEEYLDQAAAAGFTKIRTWFCRSRHNVEALLNADRTDANYAYWNEMERRLLVALERYPRLQFQLIPYGEDTQELHRYGEGDAASQWIARYAQARFSALPNVQWCISNDQDLDGGDCGRCVPATIIDRIGRDMQQREAWGTLLTNHQKRFSGYAFVAAPWSDIVTIEDMDQVTGAIFATYLPLTDDPVINDEDRYGLYRSPQHDRYFFRRLMWSSLLSGGHASYGGLATYEPFAGADHITGVQGYQTAVDSGRLDDGAHDFGWIAKFFRKAEVELTGMRPAPEMAGNQPSRF
;
A
#
# COMPACT_ATOMS: atom_id res chain seq x y z
N MET A 1 -32.01 -23.36 70.74
CA MET A 1 -31.66 -22.67 69.47
C MET A 1 -30.19 -22.26 69.56
N ALA A 2 -29.46 -22.41 68.46
CA ALA A 2 -28.07 -22.89 68.42
C ALA A 2 -26.96 -21.95 68.94
N LEU A 3 -25.87 -22.61 69.34
CA LEU A 3 -24.60 -22.19 69.95
C LEU A 3 -23.65 -21.40 69.01
N HIS A 4 -22.79 -20.57 69.63
CA HIS A 4 -21.49 -20.05 69.14
C HIS A 4 -20.47 -21.19 68.87
N PRO A 5 -19.29 -21.02 68.18
CA PRO A 5 -18.34 -19.88 68.30
C PRO A 5 -17.42 -19.54 67.06
N ARG A 6 -16.50 -18.56 67.22
CA ARG A 6 -15.24 -18.35 66.43
C ARG A 6 -14.03 -18.95 67.23
N PRO A 7 -12.74 -18.94 66.80
CA PRO A 7 -12.02 -18.76 65.50
C PRO A 7 -10.94 -19.86 65.23
N ILE A 8 -10.10 -19.77 64.16
CA ILE A 8 -8.63 -20.02 64.11
C ILE A 8 -8.06 -19.99 62.66
N LEU A 9 -6.84 -19.44 62.53
CA LEU A 9 -5.95 -19.36 61.36
C LEU A 9 -5.34 -20.70 60.91
N ASN A 10 -5.09 -20.86 59.59
CA ASN A 10 -3.84 -21.37 58.94
C ASN A 10 -4.07 -21.42 57.40
N ARG A 11 -3.35 -20.67 56.55
CA ARG A 11 -2.03 -20.95 55.91
C ARG A 11 -1.97 -22.21 55.03
N PHE A 12 -1.38 -22.04 53.83
CA PHE A 12 -1.10 -23.00 52.73
C PHE A 12 -2.31 -23.23 51.78
N PHE A 13 -2.28 -23.10 50.44
CA PHE A 13 -1.26 -23.21 49.39
C PHE A 13 -1.61 -22.25 48.22
N ILE A 14 -0.64 -21.46 47.73
CA ILE A 14 -0.62 -20.92 46.36
C ILE A 14 0.66 -21.46 45.72
N SER A 15 0.50 -22.31 44.72
CA SER A 15 1.50 -22.78 43.74
C SER A 15 0.63 -23.23 42.56
N SER A 16 0.77 -22.75 41.33
CA SER A 16 1.99 -22.64 40.54
C SER A 16 1.76 -21.69 39.34
N MET A 17 2.77 -20.86 39.02
CA MET A 17 3.15 -20.32 37.69
C MET A 17 3.83 -18.95 37.83
N ILE A 18 4.98 -18.94 38.50
CA ILE A 18 6.05 -17.97 38.24
C ILE A 18 7.33 -18.80 38.17
N LEU A 19 7.73 -19.20 36.97
CA LEU A 19 9.09 -19.66 36.71
C LEU A 19 9.40 -19.53 35.21
N CYS A 20 9.85 -18.34 34.80
CA CYS A 20 10.88 -18.13 33.76
C CYS A 20 11.15 -16.62 33.61
N LEU A 21 11.68 -16.00 34.67
CA LEU A 21 12.33 -14.68 34.61
C LEU A 21 13.23 -14.52 35.84
N ALA A 22 14.34 -15.27 35.83
CA ALA A 22 15.42 -15.11 36.80
C ALA A 22 16.74 -15.66 36.25
N LEU A 23 17.18 -15.15 35.10
CA LEU A 23 18.59 -15.09 34.73
C LEU A 23 18.83 -13.73 34.06
N LEU A 24 19.88 -13.04 34.51
CA LEU A 24 20.28 -11.65 34.20
C LEU A 24 19.76 -10.59 35.16
N ASN A 25 20.32 -10.60 36.38
CA ASN A 25 20.53 -9.37 37.14
C ASN A 25 21.88 -9.44 37.83
N ASN A 26 22.94 -9.00 37.12
CA ASN A 26 24.14 -8.44 37.77
C ASN A 26 25.01 -7.71 36.74
N ALA A 27 24.67 -6.45 36.46
CA ALA A 27 25.62 -5.44 36.00
C ALA A 27 25.01 -4.04 36.14
N GLY A 28 25.54 -3.28 37.11
CA GLY A 28 25.79 -1.84 37.04
C GLY A 28 24.69 -0.92 36.53
N LEU A 29 23.96 -0.31 37.47
CA LEU A 29 23.23 0.93 37.28
C LEU A 29 24.19 2.09 36.93
N HIS A 30 24.15 2.54 35.68
CA HIS A 30 24.38 3.94 35.33
C HIS A 30 23.35 4.35 34.27
N SER A 31 22.51 5.31 34.64
CA SER A 31 21.64 6.05 33.72
C SER A 31 22.51 6.91 32.80
N PRO A 32 22.13 7.09 31.52
CA PRO A 32 21.67 8.43 31.16
C PRO A 32 20.42 8.46 30.25
N LEU A 33 19.56 9.40 30.63
CA LEU A 33 18.80 10.35 29.81
C LEU A 33 18.96 10.28 28.27
N CYS A 34 17.79 10.17 27.63
CA CYS A 34 17.27 11.04 26.57
C CYS A 34 18.27 11.61 25.54
N GLY A 35 18.09 11.22 24.27
CA GLY A 35 18.72 11.86 23.12
C GLY A 35 19.57 10.90 22.28
N GLN A 36 18.93 9.98 21.56
CA GLN A 36 19.53 9.46 20.32
C GLN A 36 18.70 9.96 19.16
N THR A 37 19.23 11.01 18.53
CA THR A 37 18.88 11.53 17.21
C THR A 37 18.74 10.36 16.22
N PRO A 38 17.83 10.43 15.24
CA PRO A 38 17.81 9.47 14.13
C PRO A 38 19.22 9.37 13.56
N GLN A 39 19.69 8.14 13.31
CA GLN A 39 20.98 7.94 12.66
C GLN A 39 21.00 8.77 11.38
N THR A 40 21.95 9.70 11.30
CA THR A 40 22.29 10.37 10.04
C THR A 40 22.58 9.31 8.99
N PRO A 41 22.23 9.54 7.71
CA PRO A 41 22.51 8.59 6.64
C PRO A 41 24.00 8.25 6.69
N GLU A 42 24.33 6.97 6.85
CA GLU A 42 25.67 6.48 6.51
C GLU A 42 26.03 7.01 5.12
N GLU A 43 27.23 7.54 4.96
CA GLU A 43 27.77 8.01 3.69
C GLU A 43 27.68 6.89 2.65
N LEU A 44 26.58 6.88 1.90
CA LEU A 44 26.38 6.05 0.73
C LEU A 44 27.45 6.46 -0.29
N SER A 45 28.30 5.49 -0.62
CA SER A 45 29.25 5.53 -1.74
C SER A 45 28.63 6.21 -2.96
N THR A 46 29.33 7.22 -3.49
CA THR A 46 28.91 8.10 -4.59
C THR A 46 28.81 7.43 -5.97
N SER A 47 28.52 6.13 -6.02
CA SER A 47 28.42 5.35 -7.27
C SER A 47 27.13 4.54 -7.40
N GLU A 48 26.14 4.70 -6.53
CA GLU A 48 24.86 4.00 -6.68
C GLU A 48 24.02 4.60 -7.80
N VAL A 49 23.58 3.76 -8.73
CA VAL A 49 22.63 4.14 -9.78
C VAL A 49 21.29 4.45 -9.10
N PRO A 50 20.65 5.61 -9.35
CA PRO A 50 19.39 5.98 -8.72
C PRO A 50 18.28 4.94 -8.93
N ILE A 51 17.41 4.77 -7.93
CA ILE A 51 16.25 3.87 -8.01
C ILE A 51 15.25 4.29 -9.10
N PHE A 52 15.21 5.57 -9.46
CA PHE A 52 14.43 6.10 -10.57
C PHE A 52 15.33 6.90 -11.50
N CYS A 53 15.23 6.67 -12.80
CA CYS A 53 15.99 7.41 -13.81
C CYS A 53 15.18 7.62 -15.09
N SER A 54 15.43 8.74 -15.80
CA SER A 54 14.74 9.10 -17.04
C SER A 54 15.75 9.45 -18.12
N GLY A 55 15.67 8.77 -19.27
CA GLY A 55 16.50 9.01 -20.44
C GLY A 55 17.99 8.70 -20.26
N THR A 56 18.37 8.02 -19.19
CA THR A 56 19.76 7.68 -18.89
C THR A 56 20.19 6.40 -19.63
N PRO A 57 21.48 6.24 -19.97
CA PRO A 57 21.98 5.01 -20.57
C PRO A 57 22.06 3.84 -19.57
N GLN A 58 21.79 4.09 -18.29
CA GLN A 58 21.91 3.11 -17.20
C GLN A 58 20.74 3.25 -16.22
N ALA A 59 20.28 2.13 -15.70
CA ALA A 59 19.26 1.98 -14.67
C ALA A 59 19.70 0.99 -13.60
N ALA A 60 19.15 1.12 -12.39
CA ALA A 60 19.39 0.19 -11.30
C ALA A 60 18.54 -1.08 -11.45
N GLU A 61 19.12 -2.25 -11.17
CA GLU A 61 18.34 -3.47 -10.91
C GLU A 61 17.33 -3.20 -9.79
N ARG A 62 16.10 -3.70 -9.96
CA ARG A 62 14.97 -3.45 -9.06
C ARG A 62 14.61 -1.95 -8.93
N GLY A 63 15.12 -1.10 -9.82
CA GLY A 63 14.72 0.29 -10.00
C GLY A 63 13.78 0.49 -11.20
N VAL A 64 13.56 1.75 -11.55
CA VAL A 64 12.68 2.20 -12.62
C VAL A 64 13.49 2.98 -13.65
N TRP A 65 13.31 2.61 -14.91
CA TRP A 65 13.80 3.38 -16.05
C TRP A 65 12.64 3.96 -16.84
N GLN A 66 12.80 5.20 -17.29
CA GLN A 66 11.81 5.93 -18.06
C GLN A 66 12.42 6.48 -19.35
N ILE A 67 11.60 6.56 -20.40
CA ILE A 67 11.85 7.40 -21.57
C ILE A 67 10.68 8.33 -21.83
N GLU A 68 11.00 9.54 -22.26
CA GLU A 68 10.04 10.56 -22.67
C GLU A 68 10.22 10.84 -24.16
N LEU A 69 9.14 10.76 -24.91
CA LEU A 69 9.11 10.97 -26.35
C LEU A 69 8.10 12.05 -26.69
N LYS A 70 8.55 13.08 -27.40
CA LYS A 70 7.67 14.14 -27.88
C LYS A 70 7.08 13.77 -29.24
N VAL A 71 5.80 14.07 -29.42
CA VAL A 71 5.14 13.97 -30.73
C VAL A 71 5.64 15.13 -31.60
N GLU A 72 6.35 14.81 -32.66
CA GLU A 72 6.81 15.81 -33.63
C GLU A 72 5.68 16.12 -34.63
N GLN A 73 4.74 16.99 -34.25
CA GLN A 73 3.72 17.49 -35.17
C GLN A 73 3.49 19.00 -34.98
N PRO A 74 3.85 19.84 -35.99
CA PRO A 74 3.72 21.30 -35.89
C PRO A 74 2.28 21.79 -35.65
N ASN A 75 1.28 20.97 -35.96
CA ASN A 75 -0.14 21.29 -35.87
C ASN A 75 -0.95 20.21 -35.13
N ALA A 76 -0.31 19.34 -34.34
CA ALA A 76 -1.07 18.40 -33.52
C ALA A 76 -1.91 19.19 -32.51
N PRO A 77 -3.17 18.79 -32.26
CA PRO A 77 -3.93 19.31 -31.14
C PRO A 77 -3.08 19.18 -29.86
N THR A 78 -3.13 20.18 -29.00
CA THR A 78 -2.48 20.14 -27.69
C THR A 78 -3.19 19.21 -26.72
N GLU A 79 -4.45 18.89 -26.99
CA GLU A 79 -5.31 18.00 -26.20
C GLU A 79 -5.45 16.66 -26.93
N ILE A 80 -5.11 15.56 -26.25
CA ILE A 80 -5.33 14.22 -26.79
C ILE A 80 -6.57 13.63 -26.10
N ASN A 81 -7.67 13.59 -26.85
CA ASN A 81 -8.95 13.10 -26.33
C ASN A 81 -8.84 11.63 -25.89
N ILE A 82 -9.43 11.30 -24.74
CA ILE A 82 -9.36 9.97 -24.11
C ILE A 82 -9.90 8.88 -25.01
N GLU A 83 -11.01 9.11 -25.72
CA GLU A 83 -11.64 8.06 -26.56
C GLU A 83 -10.68 7.48 -27.62
N PRO A 84 -10.02 8.28 -28.48
CA PRO A 84 -9.00 7.79 -29.41
C PRO A 84 -7.85 7.01 -28.74
N ILE A 85 -7.37 7.47 -27.59
CA ILE A 85 -6.28 6.81 -26.85
C ILE A 85 -6.78 5.49 -26.24
N GLN A 86 -8.00 5.45 -25.73
CA GLN A 86 -8.55 4.25 -25.12
C GLN A 86 -8.70 3.12 -26.15
N LEU A 87 -8.94 3.45 -27.42
CA LEU A 87 -8.99 2.46 -28.49
C LEU A 87 -7.60 2.02 -28.98
N SER A 88 -6.57 2.86 -28.84
CA SER A 88 -5.27 2.64 -29.49
C SER A 88 -4.07 3.30 -28.78
N ALA A 89 -3.95 3.15 -27.47
CA ALA A 89 -2.84 3.75 -26.72
C ALA A 89 -1.49 3.27 -27.29
N PRO A 90 -0.52 4.18 -27.51
CA PRO A 90 0.81 3.79 -27.93
C PRO A 90 1.43 2.87 -26.86
N GLN A 91 2.19 1.90 -27.31
CA GLN A 91 2.84 0.91 -26.46
C GLN A 91 4.35 1.00 -26.64
N ILE A 92 5.08 0.66 -25.60
CA ILE A 92 6.52 0.41 -25.67
C ILE A 92 6.77 -1.07 -25.40
N VAL A 93 7.61 -1.67 -26.23
CA VAL A 93 8.05 -3.05 -26.08
C VAL A 93 9.49 -3.04 -25.63
N PHE A 94 9.73 -3.59 -24.45
CA PHE A 94 11.05 -3.82 -23.89
C PHE A 94 11.51 -5.24 -24.21
N THR A 95 12.68 -5.37 -24.84
CA THR A 95 13.36 -6.66 -25.01
C THR A 95 14.42 -6.79 -23.92
N ARG A 96 14.25 -7.79 -23.07
CA ARG A 96 15.16 -8.12 -21.97
C ARG A 96 16.44 -8.82 -22.48
N PRO A 97 17.49 -8.93 -21.63
CA PRO A 97 18.76 -9.55 -22.03
C PRO A 97 18.64 -11.01 -22.50
N ASP A 98 17.64 -11.74 -22.02
CA ASP A 98 17.33 -13.12 -22.42
C ASP A 98 16.53 -13.22 -23.73
N GLY A 99 16.16 -12.09 -24.33
CA GLY A 99 15.34 -11.99 -25.54
C GLY A 99 13.84 -12.01 -25.29
N SER A 100 13.38 -12.17 -24.04
CA SER A 100 11.96 -12.05 -23.72
C SER A 100 11.47 -10.61 -23.94
N GLU A 101 10.23 -10.47 -24.41
CA GLU A 101 9.60 -9.17 -24.60
C GLU A 101 8.58 -8.88 -23.50
N CYS A 102 8.55 -7.63 -23.04
CA CYS A 102 7.55 -7.09 -22.14
C CYS A 102 6.91 -5.88 -22.82
N ARG A 103 5.60 -5.92 -23.01
CA ARG A 103 4.84 -4.85 -23.68
C ARG A 103 4.04 -4.10 -22.64
N VAL A 104 4.17 -2.78 -22.63
CA VAL A 104 3.40 -1.90 -21.75
C VAL A 104 2.83 -0.72 -22.51
N ASP A 105 1.70 -0.23 -22.02
CA ASP A 105 1.13 1.01 -22.52
C ASP A 105 2.03 2.19 -22.11
N MET A 106 2.19 3.14 -23.03
CA MET A 106 2.72 4.45 -22.72
C MET A 106 1.59 5.35 -22.22
N PHE A 107 1.94 6.42 -21.51
CA PHE A 107 0.97 7.41 -21.05
C PHE A 107 1.40 8.82 -21.45
N ASP A 108 0.43 9.67 -21.78
CA ASP A 108 0.66 11.10 -22.01
C ASP A 108 0.85 11.81 -20.68
N ARG A 109 1.88 12.63 -20.51
CA ARG A 109 2.10 13.45 -19.30
C ARG A 109 1.71 14.92 -19.47
N GLY A 110 1.09 15.25 -20.60
CA GLY A 110 0.84 16.62 -21.06
C GLY A 110 1.96 17.10 -21.99
N ASP A 111 1.73 18.27 -22.61
CA ASP A 111 2.68 18.91 -23.53
C ASP A 111 3.16 17.98 -24.66
N GLN A 112 2.26 17.14 -25.18
CA GLN A 112 2.52 16.15 -26.24
C GLN A 112 3.69 15.21 -25.92
N THR A 113 3.90 14.92 -24.63
CA THR A 113 5.00 14.10 -24.16
C THR A 113 4.48 12.75 -23.70
N TRP A 114 4.89 11.70 -24.39
CA TRP A 114 4.53 10.33 -24.07
C TRP A 114 5.65 9.63 -23.33
N VAL A 115 5.27 8.85 -22.31
CA VAL A 115 6.20 8.24 -21.39
C VAL A 115 6.07 6.73 -21.43
N GLY A 116 7.20 6.05 -21.59
CA GLY A 116 7.32 4.61 -21.39
C GLY A 116 8.14 4.32 -20.13
N ARG A 117 7.67 3.41 -19.27
CA ARG A 117 8.37 3.03 -18.03
C ARG A 117 8.63 1.54 -17.97
N ALA A 118 9.79 1.17 -17.43
CA ALA A 118 10.20 -0.20 -17.18
C ALA A 118 10.58 -0.41 -15.72
N TYR A 119 10.08 -1.50 -15.14
CA TYR A 119 10.63 -2.06 -13.91
C TYR A 119 11.80 -3.01 -14.24
N CYS A 120 12.99 -2.69 -13.73
CA CYS A 120 14.24 -3.29 -14.18
C CYS A 120 14.60 -4.57 -13.41
N GLN A 121 13.95 -5.69 -13.71
CA GLN A 121 14.08 -6.95 -12.96
C GLN A 121 15.32 -7.78 -13.29
N THR A 122 15.97 -7.54 -14.43
CA THR A 122 17.05 -8.38 -14.93
C THR A 122 18.23 -7.53 -15.37
N GLN A 123 19.41 -7.85 -14.86
CA GLN A 123 20.66 -7.16 -15.21
C GLN A 123 21.05 -7.41 -16.67
N GLY A 124 21.66 -6.40 -17.30
CA GLY A 124 22.16 -6.48 -18.66
C GLY A 124 21.53 -5.46 -19.60
N ARG A 125 21.74 -5.65 -20.90
CA ARG A 125 21.30 -4.72 -21.94
C ARG A 125 19.82 -4.92 -22.26
N TRP A 126 19.04 -3.87 -22.05
CA TRP A 126 17.64 -3.79 -22.47
C TRP A 126 17.55 -2.98 -23.75
N LYS A 127 16.65 -3.40 -24.65
CA LYS A 127 16.27 -2.63 -25.85
C LYS A 127 14.82 -2.25 -25.75
N TRP A 128 14.44 -1.17 -26.41
CA TRP A 128 13.04 -0.79 -26.50
C TRP A 128 12.67 -0.34 -27.90
N ARG A 129 11.38 -0.51 -28.24
CA ARG A 129 10.77 -0.01 -29.47
C ARG A 129 9.34 0.44 -29.21
N CYS A 130 8.91 1.50 -29.86
CA CYS A 130 7.56 2.03 -29.75
C CYS A 130 6.64 1.49 -30.85
N LEU A 131 5.42 1.15 -30.44
CA LEU A 131 4.31 0.78 -31.31
C LEU A 131 3.23 1.85 -31.15
N ALA A 132 3.04 2.66 -32.17
CA ALA A 132 2.11 3.78 -32.11
C ALA A 132 1.34 3.90 -33.43
N SER A 133 0.10 4.37 -33.34
CA SER A 133 -0.78 4.57 -34.48
C SER A 133 -1.58 5.85 -34.34
N GLY A 134 -2.25 6.26 -35.43
CA GLY A 134 -3.20 7.37 -35.40
C GLY A 134 -2.52 8.71 -35.06
N PRO A 135 -3.09 9.52 -34.15
CA PRO A 135 -2.57 10.87 -33.85
C PRO A 135 -1.10 10.90 -33.39
N VAL A 136 -0.60 9.79 -32.83
CA VAL A 136 0.76 9.68 -32.26
C VAL A 136 1.69 8.79 -33.11
N GLN A 137 1.36 8.57 -34.39
CA GLN A 137 2.12 7.73 -35.31
C GLN A 137 3.61 8.14 -35.45
N SER A 138 3.96 9.40 -35.20
CA SER A 138 5.36 9.86 -35.24
C SER A 138 6.24 9.21 -34.15
N LEU A 139 5.64 8.59 -33.14
CA LEU A 139 6.34 7.80 -32.13
C LEU A 139 6.65 6.37 -32.60
N ASN A 140 6.00 5.88 -33.66
CA ASN A 140 6.17 4.50 -34.10
C ASN A 140 7.59 4.23 -34.58
N ASP A 141 8.09 3.03 -34.32
CA ASP A 141 9.44 2.58 -34.69
C ASP A 141 10.58 3.41 -34.08
N ARG A 142 10.28 4.30 -33.12
CA ARG A 142 11.31 4.88 -32.23
C ARG A 142 11.92 3.73 -31.44
N VAL A 143 13.25 3.72 -31.33
CA VAL A 143 14.01 2.66 -30.67
C VAL A 143 15.11 3.24 -29.78
N GLY A 144 15.58 2.43 -28.84
CA GLY A 144 16.78 2.70 -28.07
C GLY A 144 17.18 1.54 -27.18
N GLU A 145 18.15 1.79 -26.31
CA GLU A 145 18.67 0.81 -25.37
C GLU A 145 19.19 1.48 -24.10
N PHE A 146 19.25 0.71 -23.03
CA PHE A 146 19.86 1.10 -21.76
C PHE A 146 20.44 -0.13 -21.04
N MET A 147 21.30 0.09 -20.07
CA MET A 147 21.94 -0.96 -19.28
C MET A 147 21.31 -1.03 -17.88
N VAL A 148 20.85 -2.22 -17.46
CA VAL A 148 20.48 -2.46 -16.07
C VAL A 148 21.71 -2.98 -15.32
N ALA A 149 22.14 -2.22 -14.31
CA ALA A 149 23.30 -2.52 -13.49
C ALA A 149 22.89 -3.04 -12.10
N PRO A 150 23.74 -3.84 -11.44
CA PRO A 150 23.50 -4.28 -10.07
C PRO A 150 23.22 -3.10 -9.13
N ALA A 151 22.25 -3.26 -8.24
CA ALA A 151 21.92 -2.30 -7.17
C ALA A 151 21.36 -3.05 -5.96
N ASN A 152 21.32 -2.39 -4.80
CA ASN A 152 20.83 -3.01 -3.55
C ASN A 152 19.44 -2.51 -3.14
N TYR A 153 18.51 -2.40 -4.10
CA TYR A 153 17.13 -1.99 -3.82
C TYR A 153 16.23 -3.17 -3.51
N PRO A 154 15.27 -3.08 -2.56
CA PRO A 154 14.39 -4.20 -2.22
C PRO A 154 13.62 -4.74 -3.43
N GLY A 155 13.12 -3.84 -4.29
CA GLY A 155 12.30 -4.19 -5.45
C GLY A 155 10.81 -4.24 -5.11
N LYS A 156 10.00 -4.83 -5.99
CA LYS A 156 8.55 -4.90 -5.81
C LYS A 156 8.18 -5.85 -4.67
N LEU A 157 7.03 -5.58 -4.06
CA LEU A 157 6.39 -6.53 -3.16
C LEU A 157 5.71 -7.65 -3.99
N CYS A 158 5.89 -8.89 -3.56
CA CYS A 158 5.25 -10.07 -4.12
C CYS A 158 4.80 -11.04 -3.01
N LYS A 159 4.00 -12.05 -3.38
CA LYS A 159 3.72 -13.18 -2.49
C LYS A 159 5.02 -13.93 -2.20
N HIS A 160 5.26 -14.26 -0.93
CA HIS A 160 6.50 -14.90 -0.53
C HIS A 160 6.60 -16.32 -1.14
N PRO A 161 7.70 -16.68 -1.81
CA PRO A 161 7.78 -17.88 -2.65
C PRO A 161 7.71 -19.21 -1.88
N ARG A 162 8.02 -19.20 -0.57
CA ARG A 162 7.93 -20.40 0.30
C ARG A 162 6.67 -20.44 1.16
N ASP A 163 5.93 -19.34 1.23
CA ASP A 163 4.73 -19.21 2.07
C ASP A 163 3.84 -18.11 1.47
N PRO A 164 2.84 -18.47 0.66
CA PRO A 164 2.07 -17.49 -0.09
C PRO A 164 1.15 -16.62 0.80
N HIS A 165 0.95 -16.97 2.08
CA HIS A 165 0.25 -16.12 3.07
C HIS A 165 1.10 -14.92 3.55
N GLN A 166 2.40 -14.94 3.25
CA GLN A 166 3.36 -13.89 3.59
C GLN A 166 3.78 -13.09 2.35
N PHE A 167 4.38 -11.93 2.58
CA PHE A 167 4.94 -11.09 1.53
C PHE A 167 6.47 -11.13 1.53
N ALA A 168 7.06 -10.93 0.37
CA ALA A 168 8.49 -10.72 0.19
C ALA A 168 8.73 -9.55 -0.77
N PHE A 169 9.89 -8.92 -0.67
CA PHE A 169 10.42 -8.11 -1.75
C PHE A 169 11.07 -8.99 -2.83
N ASP A 170 11.25 -8.48 -4.04
CA ASP A 170 11.92 -9.19 -5.14
C ASP A 170 13.37 -9.61 -4.81
N ASN A 171 14.02 -8.95 -3.86
CA ASN A 171 15.32 -9.37 -3.34
C ASN A 171 15.28 -10.58 -2.40
N GLY A 172 14.09 -11.12 -2.13
CA GLY A 172 13.83 -12.25 -1.25
C GLY A 172 13.66 -11.90 0.24
N GLU A 173 13.79 -10.63 0.61
CA GLU A 173 13.62 -10.18 1.99
C GLU A 173 12.14 -10.27 2.40
N TRP A 174 11.87 -10.87 3.56
CA TRP A 174 10.52 -10.94 4.12
C TRP A 174 9.98 -9.53 4.45
N PHE A 175 8.72 -9.30 4.11
CA PHE A 175 8.05 -8.03 4.37
C PHE A 175 7.13 -8.14 5.59
N LEU A 176 7.48 -7.39 6.64
CA LEU A 176 6.61 -7.20 7.80
C LEU A 176 5.55 -6.14 7.48
N HIS A 177 4.30 -6.56 7.33
CA HIS A 177 3.18 -5.65 7.03
C HIS A 177 2.66 -4.95 8.30
N ILE A 178 2.96 -3.66 8.43
CA ILE A 178 2.36 -2.74 9.40
C ILE A 178 1.74 -1.61 8.58
N GLY A 179 0.43 -1.72 8.33
CA GLY A 179 -0.27 -0.81 7.45
C GLY A 179 -0.73 0.47 8.14
N ASP A 180 -0.85 1.52 7.33
CA ASP A 180 -1.43 2.82 7.67
C ASP A 180 -2.55 3.20 6.69
N THR A 181 -3.51 4.00 7.16
CA THR A 181 -4.54 4.65 6.35
C THR A 181 -4.24 6.12 6.09
N GLY A 182 -3.62 6.38 4.94
CA GLY A 182 -3.24 7.70 4.44
C GLY A 182 -4.03 8.15 3.22
N TYR A 183 -5.37 8.11 3.28
CA TYR A 183 -6.24 8.27 2.10
C TYR A 183 -5.85 9.48 1.23
N ARG A 184 -5.69 10.66 1.82
CA ARG A 184 -5.33 11.92 1.15
C ARG A 184 -3.86 12.13 0.81
N TYR A 185 -2.97 11.15 1.02
CA TYR A 185 -1.54 11.32 0.75
C TYR A 185 -1.24 11.84 -0.67
N LEU A 186 -2.01 11.41 -1.67
CA LEU A 186 -1.84 11.81 -3.06
C LEU A 186 -2.57 13.10 -3.46
N THR A 187 -3.39 13.67 -2.59
CA THR A 187 -4.21 14.83 -2.92
C THR A 187 -3.35 16.11 -3.03
N ASP A 188 -3.40 16.79 -4.18
CA ASP A 188 -2.60 17.98 -4.50
C ASP A 188 -2.74 19.15 -3.51
N THR A 189 -3.86 19.24 -2.79
CA THR A 189 -4.13 20.30 -1.81
C THR A 189 -3.52 20.07 -0.44
N GLU A 190 -2.81 18.97 -0.21
CA GLU A 190 -2.25 18.67 1.11
C GLU A 190 -0.81 19.21 1.20
N PRO A 191 -0.53 20.30 1.92
CA PRO A 191 0.80 20.94 1.95
C PRO A 191 1.80 20.21 2.86
N LEU A 192 1.32 19.42 3.83
CA LEU A 192 2.16 18.72 4.82
C LEU A 192 2.40 17.24 4.49
N TRP A 193 2.24 16.84 3.22
CA TRP A 193 2.39 15.45 2.81
C TRP A 193 3.81 14.88 3.05
N GLU A 194 4.87 15.71 2.98
CA GLU A 194 6.24 15.27 3.32
C GLU A 194 6.39 14.98 4.80
N GLU A 195 5.88 15.88 5.66
CA GLU A 195 5.89 15.67 7.11
C GLU A 195 5.12 14.40 7.47
N TYR A 196 3.95 14.18 6.87
CA TYR A 196 3.19 12.95 7.03
C TYR A 196 4.00 11.71 6.62
N LEU A 197 4.64 11.73 5.43
CA LEU A 197 5.46 10.62 4.94
C LEU A 197 6.60 10.28 5.92
N ASP A 198 7.36 11.28 6.33
CA ASP A 198 8.52 11.10 7.22
C ASP A 198 8.09 10.58 8.58
N GLN A 199 6.99 11.10 9.13
CA GLN A 199 6.47 10.66 10.43
C GLN A 199 5.79 9.29 10.35
N ALA A 200 5.16 8.93 9.24
CA ALA A 200 4.61 7.60 9.04
C ALA A 200 5.74 6.55 9.00
N ALA A 201 6.81 6.83 8.24
CA ALA A 201 8.00 5.97 8.24
C ALA A 201 8.63 5.86 9.65
N ALA A 202 8.75 6.98 10.37
CA ALA A 202 9.29 7.01 11.73
C ALA A 202 8.44 6.23 12.75
N ALA A 203 7.11 6.23 12.60
CA ALA A 203 6.19 5.44 13.42
C ALA A 203 6.34 3.92 13.18
N GLY A 204 6.94 3.52 12.07
CA GLY A 204 7.20 2.12 11.73
C GLY A 204 6.20 1.52 10.74
N PHE A 205 5.41 2.34 10.04
CA PHE A 205 4.57 1.87 8.96
C PHE A 205 5.41 1.39 7.77
N THR A 206 4.99 0.28 7.18
CA THR A 206 5.63 -0.32 6.00
C THR A 206 4.71 -0.33 4.79
N LYS A 207 3.42 -0.02 4.98
CA LYS A 207 2.43 0.14 3.92
C LYS A 207 1.51 1.32 4.23
N ILE A 208 1.17 2.12 3.23
CA ILE A 208 0.17 3.19 3.30
C ILE A 208 -0.90 2.89 2.25
N ARG A 209 -2.18 2.85 2.65
CA ARG A 209 -3.29 2.92 1.68
C ARG A 209 -3.65 4.37 1.38
N THR A 210 -3.79 4.69 0.10
CA THR A 210 -4.14 6.03 -0.38
C THR A 210 -5.05 5.91 -1.60
N TRP A 211 -5.98 6.84 -1.75
CA TRP A 211 -6.87 6.89 -2.90
C TRP A 211 -6.51 8.01 -3.85
N PHE A 212 -7.13 8.00 -5.02
CA PHE A 212 -7.00 9.09 -5.99
C PHE A 212 -8.01 10.22 -5.75
N CYS A 213 -8.91 10.08 -4.79
CA CYS A 213 -9.90 11.11 -4.49
C CYS A 213 -9.25 12.40 -4.02
N ARG A 214 -9.72 13.53 -4.56
CA ARG A 214 -9.43 14.87 -4.04
C ARG A 214 -10.46 15.29 -3.00
N SER A 215 -11.71 14.96 -3.28
CA SER A 215 -12.83 15.07 -2.34
C SER A 215 -12.94 13.83 -1.45
N ARG A 216 -13.93 13.79 -0.55
CA ARG A 216 -14.12 12.70 0.43
C ARG A 216 -14.41 11.33 -0.20
N HIS A 217 -15.00 11.30 -1.40
CA HIS A 217 -15.46 10.05 -2.02
C HIS A 217 -15.12 9.93 -3.51
N ASN A 218 -14.98 11.06 -4.22
CA ASN A 218 -15.05 11.06 -5.67
C ASN A 218 -13.65 11.25 -6.29
N VAL A 219 -13.50 10.73 -7.51
CA VAL A 219 -12.24 10.79 -8.28
C VAL A 219 -12.29 11.82 -9.41
N GLU A 220 -13.15 12.83 -9.25
CA GLU A 220 -13.42 13.86 -10.25
C GLU A 220 -12.16 14.62 -10.68
N ALA A 221 -11.18 14.73 -9.77
CA ALA A 221 -9.95 15.47 -10.01
C ALA A 221 -9.00 14.81 -11.01
N LEU A 222 -9.23 13.55 -11.39
CA LEU A 222 -8.39 12.82 -12.36
C LEU A 222 -8.61 13.27 -13.81
N LEU A 223 -9.76 13.86 -14.10
CA LEU A 223 -10.18 14.24 -15.44
C LEU A 223 -10.45 15.75 -15.49
N ASN A 224 -10.44 16.31 -16.70
CA ASN A 224 -11.00 17.64 -16.93
C ASN A 224 -12.54 17.64 -16.73
N ALA A 225 -13.14 18.83 -16.67
CA ALA A 225 -14.55 18.98 -16.28
C ALA A 225 -15.55 18.27 -17.21
N ASP A 226 -15.22 18.14 -18.50
CA ASP A 226 -16.02 17.46 -19.52
C ASP A 226 -15.59 16.00 -19.73
N ARG A 227 -14.60 15.51 -18.98
CA ARG A 227 -14.09 14.12 -18.99
C ARG A 227 -13.53 13.65 -20.33
N THR A 228 -13.07 14.60 -21.16
CA THR A 228 -12.47 14.31 -22.47
C THR A 228 -10.95 14.17 -22.40
N ASP A 229 -10.31 14.66 -21.33
CA ASP A 229 -8.85 14.64 -21.14
C ASP A 229 -8.49 14.48 -19.65
N ALA A 230 -7.22 14.18 -19.39
CA ALA A 230 -6.66 14.06 -18.07
C ALA A 230 -6.46 15.42 -17.39
N ASN A 231 -6.61 15.47 -16.07
CA ASN A 231 -6.05 16.57 -15.29
C ASN A 231 -4.55 16.32 -15.02
N TYR A 232 -3.70 16.67 -15.98
CA TYR A 232 -2.25 16.39 -15.90
C TYR A 232 -1.58 16.93 -14.65
N ALA A 233 -2.00 18.10 -14.15
CA ALA A 233 -1.42 18.69 -12.94
C ALA A 233 -1.62 17.77 -11.72
N TYR A 234 -2.81 17.19 -11.56
CA TYR A 234 -3.12 16.29 -10.46
C TYR A 234 -2.34 14.98 -10.59
N TRP A 235 -2.32 14.36 -11.79
CA TRP A 235 -1.53 13.14 -12.02
C TRP A 235 -0.03 13.33 -11.82
N ASN A 236 0.52 14.47 -12.26
CA ASN A 236 1.93 14.84 -12.07
C ASN A 236 2.28 15.01 -10.59
N GLU A 237 1.36 15.55 -9.79
CA GLU A 237 1.56 15.69 -8.35
C GLU A 237 1.53 14.34 -7.63
N MET A 238 0.60 13.44 -7.96
CA MET A 238 0.57 12.09 -7.41
C MET A 238 1.88 11.34 -7.70
N GLU A 239 2.35 11.41 -8.94
CA GLU A 239 3.62 10.84 -9.36
C GLU A 239 4.80 11.39 -8.57
N ARG A 240 4.88 12.71 -8.42
CA ARG A 240 5.95 13.37 -7.69
C ARG A 240 6.04 12.85 -6.26
N ARG A 241 4.91 12.68 -5.58
CA ARG A 241 4.86 12.14 -4.21
C ARG A 241 5.32 10.68 -4.14
N LEU A 242 4.84 9.84 -5.04
CA LEU A 242 5.24 8.42 -5.10
C LEU A 242 6.73 8.25 -5.39
N LEU A 243 7.31 9.09 -6.27
CA LEU A 243 8.74 9.08 -6.55
C LEU A 243 9.56 9.56 -5.35
N VAL A 244 9.14 10.63 -4.66
CA VAL A 244 9.81 11.08 -3.43
C VAL A 244 9.77 9.98 -2.36
N ALA A 245 8.65 9.29 -2.20
CA ALA A 245 8.54 8.19 -1.27
C ALA A 245 9.42 6.99 -1.66
N LEU A 246 9.51 6.66 -2.95
CA LEU A 246 10.37 5.60 -3.47
C LEU A 246 11.85 5.91 -3.20
N GLU A 247 12.27 7.15 -3.43
CA GLU A 247 13.65 7.60 -3.24
C GLU A 247 14.05 7.64 -1.75
N ARG A 248 13.17 8.15 -0.88
CA ARG A 248 13.47 8.28 0.56
C ARG A 248 13.26 6.98 1.35
N TYR A 249 12.21 6.23 1.01
CA TYR A 249 11.75 5.06 1.74
C TYR A 249 11.43 3.90 0.77
N PRO A 250 12.43 3.30 0.09
CA PRO A 250 12.19 2.28 -0.94
C PRO A 250 11.50 1.00 -0.45
N ARG A 251 11.36 0.85 0.88
CA ARG A 251 10.67 -0.27 1.55
C ARG A 251 9.21 0.03 1.88
N LEU A 252 8.81 1.30 1.86
CA LEU A 252 7.45 1.72 2.15
C LEU A 252 6.57 1.46 0.93
N GLN A 253 5.51 0.69 1.10
CA GLN A 253 4.58 0.31 0.03
C GLN A 253 3.35 1.23 0.01
N PHE A 254 2.82 1.52 -1.16
CA PHE A 254 1.60 2.28 -1.37
C PHE A 254 0.55 1.41 -2.03
N GLN A 255 -0.55 1.18 -1.33
CA GLN A 255 -1.75 0.60 -1.92
C GLN A 255 -2.60 1.72 -2.50
N LEU A 256 -2.60 1.82 -3.83
CA LEU A 256 -3.31 2.85 -4.57
C LEU A 256 -4.74 2.41 -4.84
N ILE A 257 -5.70 3.30 -4.59
CA ILE A 257 -7.14 3.07 -4.76
C ILE A 257 -7.67 3.98 -5.89
N PRO A 258 -7.67 3.53 -7.17
CA PRO A 258 -7.95 4.39 -8.30
C PRO A 258 -9.37 4.95 -8.34
N TYR A 259 -10.36 4.20 -7.83
CA TYR A 259 -11.76 4.61 -7.79
C TYR A 259 -12.22 5.08 -6.42
N GLY A 260 -11.36 5.01 -5.38
CA GLY A 260 -11.72 5.37 -4.00
C GLY A 260 -13.07 4.80 -3.59
N GLU A 261 -13.98 5.67 -3.14
CA GLU A 261 -15.37 5.32 -2.81
C GLU A 261 -16.38 5.76 -3.90
N ASP A 262 -15.91 6.08 -5.12
CA ASP A 262 -16.71 6.67 -6.19
C ASP A 262 -17.61 5.63 -6.89
N THR A 263 -18.73 5.34 -6.23
CA THR A 263 -19.76 4.40 -6.72
C THR A 263 -20.27 4.80 -8.10
N GLN A 264 -20.41 6.10 -8.39
CA GLN A 264 -20.91 6.55 -9.69
C GLN A 264 -19.90 6.24 -10.80
N GLU A 265 -18.61 6.48 -10.56
CA GLU A 265 -17.56 6.16 -11.53
C GLU A 265 -17.44 4.65 -11.79
N LEU A 266 -17.63 3.83 -10.76
CA LEU A 266 -17.67 2.37 -10.90
C LEU A 266 -18.85 1.91 -11.79
N HIS A 267 -20.04 2.50 -11.62
CA HIS A 267 -21.18 2.22 -12.50
C HIS A 267 -20.89 2.63 -13.95
N ARG A 268 -20.32 3.82 -14.18
CA ARG A 268 -19.91 4.25 -15.52
C ARG A 268 -18.91 3.29 -16.16
N TYR A 269 -17.95 2.77 -15.40
CA TYR A 269 -17.05 1.72 -15.88
C TYR A 269 -17.82 0.50 -16.36
N GLY A 270 -18.77 0.02 -15.55
CA GLY A 270 -19.65 -1.11 -15.87
C GLY A 270 -20.45 -0.90 -17.16
N GLU A 271 -20.93 0.32 -17.37
CA GLU A 271 -21.68 0.77 -18.56
C GLU A 271 -20.81 0.92 -19.80
N GLY A 272 -19.48 0.86 -19.66
CA GLY A 272 -18.55 0.95 -20.78
C GLY A 272 -18.01 2.35 -21.07
N ASP A 273 -18.15 3.30 -20.13
CA ASP A 273 -17.64 4.66 -20.28
C ASP A 273 -16.11 4.66 -20.48
N ALA A 274 -15.67 5.29 -21.58
CA ALA A 274 -14.27 5.27 -21.97
C ALA A 274 -13.37 5.99 -20.96
N ALA A 275 -13.82 7.11 -20.40
CA ALA A 275 -13.06 7.87 -19.40
C ALA A 275 -12.90 7.09 -18.09
N SER A 276 -13.96 6.42 -17.64
CA SER A 276 -13.93 5.58 -16.44
C SER A 276 -12.96 4.41 -16.61
N GLN A 277 -12.95 3.76 -17.78
CA GLN A 277 -12.01 2.67 -18.07
C GLN A 277 -10.57 3.16 -18.25
N TRP A 278 -10.41 4.36 -18.78
CA TRP A 278 -9.10 4.98 -18.97
C TRP A 278 -8.40 5.24 -17.63
N ILE A 279 -9.11 5.58 -16.54
CA ILE A 279 -8.52 5.84 -15.22
C ILE A 279 -7.59 4.69 -14.78
N ALA A 280 -8.10 3.45 -14.70
CA ALA A 280 -7.30 2.31 -14.26
C ALA A 280 -6.17 1.98 -15.25
N ARG A 281 -6.44 2.07 -16.56
CA ARG A 281 -5.43 1.83 -17.60
C ARG A 281 -4.27 2.82 -17.51
N TYR A 282 -4.59 4.10 -17.44
CA TYR A 282 -3.63 5.19 -17.35
C TYR A 282 -2.84 5.12 -16.04
N ALA A 283 -3.50 4.81 -14.92
CA ALA A 283 -2.84 4.57 -13.64
C ALA A 283 -1.81 3.42 -13.72
N GLN A 284 -2.14 2.29 -14.36
CA GLN A 284 -1.20 1.17 -14.52
C GLN A 284 -0.03 1.52 -15.42
N ALA A 285 -0.28 2.13 -16.58
CA ALA A 285 0.78 2.60 -17.48
C ALA A 285 1.75 3.55 -16.76
N ARG A 286 1.22 4.40 -15.87
CA ARG A 286 1.97 5.39 -15.13
C ARG A 286 2.71 4.79 -13.92
N PHE A 287 2.04 4.01 -13.08
CA PHE A 287 2.55 3.67 -11.75
C PHE A 287 2.92 2.19 -11.55
N SER A 288 2.47 1.25 -12.39
CA SER A 288 2.78 -0.17 -12.18
C SER A 288 4.27 -0.48 -12.25
N ALA A 289 5.11 0.34 -12.89
CA ALA A 289 6.56 0.11 -12.87
C ALA A 289 7.21 0.45 -11.51
N LEU A 290 6.55 1.24 -10.66
CA LEU A 290 7.10 1.69 -9.39
C LEU A 290 7.16 0.53 -8.37
N PRO A 291 8.32 0.26 -7.74
CA PRO A 291 8.48 -0.85 -6.79
C PRO A 291 7.66 -0.74 -5.52
N ASN A 292 7.26 0.48 -5.17
CA ASN A 292 6.50 0.81 -3.97
C ASN A 292 4.98 0.90 -4.22
N VAL A 293 4.46 0.29 -5.28
CA VAL A 293 3.03 0.37 -5.64
C VAL A 293 2.40 -1.01 -5.64
N GLN A 294 1.19 -1.08 -5.09
CA GLN A 294 0.21 -2.18 -5.23
C GLN A 294 -1.19 -1.59 -5.45
N TRP A 295 -2.12 -2.38 -6.00
CA TRP A 295 -3.44 -1.91 -6.41
C TRP A 295 -4.56 -2.40 -5.50
N CYS A 296 -5.51 -1.53 -5.20
CA CYS A 296 -6.80 -1.87 -4.62
C CYS A 296 -7.88 -1.19 -5.46
N ILE A 297 -8.76 -1.93 -6.14
CA ILE A 297 -9.67 -1.36 -7.15
C ILE A 297 -10.52 -0.22 -6.58
N SER A 298 -11.23 -0.49 -5.48
CA SER A 298 -12.12 0.46 -4.80
C SER A 298 -12.05 0.29 -3.29
N ASN A 299 -12.73 1.17 -2.56
CA ASN A 299 -12.86 1.18 -1.11
C ASN A 299 -14.33 1.16 -0.68
N ASP A 300 -14.64 0.38 0.37
CA ASP A 300 -15.90 0.44 1.14
C ASP A 300 -17.17 0.36 0.27
N GLN A 301 -17.10 -0.41 -0.82
CA GLN A 301 -18.24 -0.70 -1.67
C GLN A 301 -19.07 -1.85 -1.10
N ASP A 302 -20.38 -1.71 -1.20
CA ASP A 302 -21.35 -2.75 -0.87
C ASP A 302 -21.66 -3.58 -2.11
N LEU A 303 -21.31 -4.87 -2.09
CA LEU A 303 -21.43 -5.74 -3.26
C LEU A 303 -22.72 -6.58 -3.27
N ASP A 304 -23.58 -6.42 -2.27
CA ASP A 304 -24.79 -7.22 -2.11
C ASP A 304 -25.90 -6.84 -3.10
N GLY A 305 -25.65 -5.87 -3.99
CA GLY A 305 -26.53 -5.52 -5.11
C GLY A 305 -27.84 -4.83 -4.72
N GLY A 306 -27.92 -4.27 -3.51
CA GLY A 306 -29.05 -3.46 -3.06
C GLY A 306 -29.12 -2.08 -3.73
N ASP A 307 -30.22 -1.37 -3.49
CA ASP A 307 -30.33 0.06 -3.83
C ASP A 307 -29.78 0.88 -2.66
N CYS A 308 -28.49 1.16 -2.71
CA CYS A 308 -27.81 2.00 -1.73
C CYS A 308 -26.75 2.88 -2.39
N GLY A 309 -26.44 4.01 -1.77
CA GLY A 309 -25.48 4.98 -2.32
C GLY A 309 -24.05 4.47 -2.50
N ARG A 310 -23.72 3.28 -1.97
CA ARG A 310 -22.41 2.60 -2.11
C ARG A 310 -22.49 1.23 -2.78
N CYS A 311 -23.64 0.91 -3.37
CA CYS A 311 -23.89 -0.41 -3.92
C CYS A 311 -23.34 -0.53 -5.34
N VAL A 312 -22.45 -1.50 -5.54
CA VAL A 312 -21.81 -1.79 -6.85
C VAL A 312 -21.88 -3.30 -7.09
N PRO A 313 -22.43 -3.77 -8.23
CA PRO A 313 -22.41 -5.18 -8.56
C PRO A 313 -20.99 -5.75 -8.54
N ALA A 314 -20.79 -6.88 -7.85
CA ALA A 314 -19.49 -7.57 -7.80
C ALA A 314 -18.90 -7.87 -9.19
N THR A 315 -19.76 -8.05 -10.21
CA THR A 315 -19.36 -8.27 -11.61
C THR A 315 -18.64 -7.07 -12.24
N ILE A 316 -18.91 -5.84 -11.78
CA ILE A 316 -18.19 -4.64 -12.23
C ILE A 316 -16.77 -4.68 -11.68
N ILE A 317 -16.60 -4.91 -10.38
CA ILE A 317 -15.29 -5.02 -9.75
C ILE A 317 -14.47 -6.16 -10.34
N ASP A 318 -15.09 -7.33 -10.55
CA ASP A 318 -14.43 -8.47 -11.20
C ASP A 318 -13.98 -8.15 -12.64
N ARG A 319 -14.78 -7.40 -13.39
CA ARG A 319 -14.38 -6.93 -14.72
C ARG A 319 -13.17 -6.00 -14.65
N ILE A 320 -13.18 -5.02 -13.74
CA ILE A 320 -12.02 -4.11 -13.53
C ILE A 320 -10.78 -4.93 -13.16
N GLY A 321 -10.91 -5.89 -12.25
CA GLY A 321 -9.81 -6.74 -11.81
C GLY A 321 -9.20 -7.56 -12.95
N ARG A 322 -10.02 -8.21 -13.77
CA ARG A 322 -9.56 -8.93 -14.98
C ARG A 322 -8.89 -8.00 -15.99
N ASP A 323 -9.48 -6.84 -16.24
CA ASP A 323 -8.95 -5.84 -17.16
C ASP A 323 -7.57 -5.34 -16.67
N MET A 324 -7.42 -5.07 -15.37
CA MET A 324 -6.15 -4.66 -14.76
C MET A 324 -5.11 -5.77 -14.81
N GLN A 325 -5.47 -7.00 -14.44
CA GLN A 325 -4.56 -8.16 -14.51
C GLN A 325 -4.04 -8.38 -15.93
N GLN A 326 -4.90 -8.26 -16.94
CA GLN A 326 -4.50 -8.46 -18.34
C GLN A 326 -3.44 -7.46 -18.81
N ARG A 327 -3.41 -6.25 -18.26
CA ARG A 327 -2.46 -5.18 -18.60
C ARG A 327 -1.20 -5.17 -17.74
N GLU A 328 -1.22 -5.86 -16.60
CA GLU A 328 -0.13 -5.79 -15.62
C GLU A 328 1.11 -6.53 -16.13
N ALA A 329 2.20 -5.80 -16.31
CA ALA A 329 3.42 -6.32 -16.93
C ALA A 329 4.57 -6.56 -15.94
N TRP A 330 4.45 -6.05 -14.71
CA TRP A 330 5.53 -5.98 -13.75
C TRP A 330 5.28 -6.81 -12.49
N GLY A 331 4.16 -7.53 -12.42
CA GLY A 331 3.78 -8.35 -11.27
C GLY A 331 3.28 -7.54 -10.08
N THR A 332 2.70 -6.36 -10.33
CA THR A 332 2.11 -5.52 -9.27
C THR A 332 0.88 -6.18 -8.67
N LEU A 333 0.88 -6.40 -7.35
CA LEU A 333 -0.21 -7.05 -6.61
C LEU A 333 -1.53 -6.28 -6.75
N LEU A 334 -2.65 -7.01 -6.83
CA LEU A 334 -3.99 -6.46 -7.01
C LEU A 334 -5.01 -7.02 -6.00
N THR A 335 -5.90 -6.15 -5.50
CA THR A 335 -7.02 -6.52 -4.60
C THR A 335 -8.22 -5.58 -4.78
N ASN A 336 -9.26 -5.75 -3.96
CA ASN A 336 -10.35 -4.80 -3.79
C ASN A 336 -10.70 -4.62 -2.30
N HIS A 337 -11.18 -3.46 -1.85
CA HIS A 337 -11.67 -3.32 -0.48
C HIS A 337 -13.19 -3.18 -0.44
N GLN A 338 -13.83 -3.92 0.45
CA GLN A 338 -15.29 -4.06 0.55
C GLN A 338 -15.77 -3.50 1.87
N LYS A 339 -17.04 -3.10 1.92
CA LYS A 339 -17.68 -2.53 3.10
C LYS A 339 -17.52 -3.42 4.33
N ARG A 340 -17.34 -2.78 5.49
CA ARG A 340 -17.31 -3.45 6.80
C ARG A 340 -18.35 -4.56 6.96
N PHE A 341 -17.88 -5.71 7.45
CA PHE A 341 -18.67 -6.90 7.77
C PHE A 341 -19.32 -7.63 6.57
N SER A 342 -19.06 -7.23 5.32
CA SER A 342 -19.54 -8.00 4.16
C SER A 342 -18.64 -9.20 3.81
N GLY A 343 -17.41 -9.21 4.35
CA GLY A 343 -16.41 -10.21 4.00
C GLY A 343 -15.64 -9.87 2.73
N TYR A 344 -15.20 -10.90 1.99
CA TYR A 344 -14.43 -10.73 0.76
C TYR A 344 -14.97 -11.62 -0.37
N ALA A 345 -15.62 -11.00 -1.36
CA ALA A 345 -16.20 -11.69 -2.52
C ALA A 345 -15.20 -12.35 -3.50
N PHE A 346 -13.91 -11.97 -3.48
CA PHE A 346 -12.96 -12.31 -4.57
C PHE A 346 -11.86 -13.29 -4.15
N VAL A 347 -12.08 -14.09 -3.10
CA VAL A 347 -11.11 -15.08 -2.60
C VAL A 347 -10.61 -16.04 -3.69
N ALA A 348 -11.49 -16.42 -4.62
CA ALA A 348 -11.17 -17.36 -5.71
C ALA A 348 -10.91 -16.66 -7.06
N ALA A 349 -10.88 -15.33 -7.10
CA ALA A 349 -10.71 -14.60 -8.34
C ALA A 349 -9.23 -14.65 -8.76
N PRO A 350 -8.88 -15.11 -9.98
CA PRO A 350 -7.48 -15.25 -10.40
C PRO A 350 -6.67 -13.95 -10.42
N TRP A 351 -7.34 -12.80 -10.45
CA TRP A 351 -6.73 -11.47 -10.42
C TRP A 351 -6.48 -10.94 -9.01
N SER A 352 -7.06 -11.55 -7.98
CA SER A 352 -6.95 -11.08 -6.60
C SER A 352 -5.74 -11.74 -5.93
N ASP A 353 -4.69 -10.97 -5.69
CA ASP A 353 -3.46 -11.44 -5.05
C ASP A 353 -3.48 -11.32 -3.51
N ILE A 354 -4.47 -10.60 -2.97
CA ILE A 354 -4.59 -10.30 -1.54
C ILE A 354 -6.08 -10.41 -1.17
N VAL A 355 -6.37 -10.94 0.02
CA VAL A 355 -7.70 -10.83 0.64
C VAL A 355 -7.69 -9.65 1.60
N THR A 356 -8.34 -8.55 1.23
CA THR A 356 -8.45 -7.34 2.08
C THR A 356 -9.84 -7.23 2.69
N ILE A 357 -9.87 -7.18 4.02
CA ILE A 357 -11.09 -7.24 4.84
C ILE A 357 -11.22 -5.95 5.63
N GLU A 358 -12.47 -5.48 5.77
CA GLU A 358 -12.86 -4.47 6.74
C GLU A 358 -13.74 -5.11 7.82
N ASP A 359 -13.28 -5.09 9.07
CA ASP A 359 -14.01 -5.64 10.20
C ASP A 359 -13.86 -4.69 11.41
N MET A 360 -14.16 -5.14 12.63
CA MET A 360 -14.01 -4.37 13.85
C MET A 360 -13.68 -5.29 15.01
N ASP A 361 -12.82 -4.80 15.92
CA ASP A 361 -12.44 -5.53 17.13
C ASP A 361 -11.73 -6.87 16.86
N GLN A 362 -10.95 -6.96 15.77
CA GLN A 362 -10.20 -8.18 15.43
C GLN A 362 -8.92 -8.36 16.27
N VAL A 363 -8.94 -7.92 17.54
CA VAL A 363 -7.86 -8.06 18.54
C VAL A 363 -7.67 -9.51 19.04
N THR A 364 -8.40 -10.46 18.46
CA THR A 364 -8.24 -11.91 18.64
C THR A 364 -7.72 -12.60 17.37
N GLY A 365 -7.68 -11.90 16.24
CA GLY A 365 -7.33 -12.47 14.93
C GLY A 365 -8.37 -13.47 14.38
N ALA A 366 -9.59 -13.51 14.92
CA ALA A 366 -10.61 -14.49 14.54
C ALA A 366 -10.94 -14.46 13.04
N ILE A 367 -10.92 -13.28 12.42
CA ILE A 367 -11.18 -13.14 10.99
C ILE A 367 -10.18 -13.93 10.12
N PHE A 368 -8.91 -14.04 10.55
CA PHE A 368 -7.90 -14.79 9.78
C PHE A 368 -8.17 -16.29 9.81
N ALA A 369 -8.69 -16.82 10.91
CA ALA A 369 -9.10 -18.23 10.99
C ALA A 369 -10.25 -18.56 10.02
N THR A 370 -11.05 -17.56 9.64
CA THR A 370 -12.10 -17.71 8.62
C THR A 370 -11.55 -17.77 7.21
N TYR A 371 -10.57 -16.92 6.87
CA TYR A 371 -10.11 -16.73 5.48
C TYR A 371 -8.87 -17.54 5.08
N LEU A 372 -7.93 -17.79 6.01
CA LEU A 372 -6.72 -18.57 5.69
C LEU A 372 -7.01 -19.99 5.15
N PRO A 373 -8.08 -20.69 5.56
CA PRO A 373 -8.43 -21.97 4.94
C PRO A 373 -9.04 -21.86 3.53
N LEU A 374 -9.42 -20.65 3.09
CA LEU A 374 -10.13 -20.42 1.83
C LEU A 374 -9.19 -19.96 0.70
N THR A 375 -7.97 -19.54 1.02
CA THR A 375 -6.99 -19.06 0.04
C THR A 375 -5.57 -19.35 0.48
N ASP A 376 -4.66 -19.39 -0.50
CA ASP A 376 -3.22 -19.35 -0.29
C ASP A 376 -2.67 -17.90 -0.29
N ASP A 377 -3.51 -16.90 -0.56
CA ASP A 377 -3.10 -15.49 -0.63
C ASP A 377 -3.02 -14.82 0.75
N PRO A 378 -2.22 -13.76 0.90
CA PRO A 378 -2.15 -13.00 2.14
C PRO A 378 -3.51 -12.42 2.53
N VAL A 379 -3.86 -12.53 3.82
CA VAL A 379 -5.10 -11.99 4.38
C VAL A 379 -4.78 -10.78 5.25
N ILE A 380 -5.40 -9.64 4.94
CA ILE A 380 -5.18 -8.37 5.62
C ILE A 380 -6.51 -7.86 6.18
N ASN A 381 -6.58 -7.63 7.49
CA ASN A 381 -7.61 -6.76 8.08
C ASN A 381 -7.18 -5.31 7.84
N ASP A 382 -7.56 -4.79 6.68
CA ASP A 382 -7.01 -3.55 6.12
C ASP A 382 -7.72 -2.31 6.66
N GLU A 383 -8.82 -2.49 7.39
CA GLU A 383 -9.46 -1.46 8.21
C GLU A 383 -10.22 -2.08 9.40
N ASP A 384 -9.95 -1.57 10.61
CA ASP A 384 -10.63 -1.95 11.86
C ASP A 384 -11.25 -0.69 12.52
N ARG A 385 -10.94 -0.43 13.79
CA ARG A 385 -11.13 0.87 14.44
C ARG A 385 -10.05 1.86 14.00
N TYR A 386 -10.39 3.14 14.02
CA TYR A 386 -9.44 4.23 13.84
C TYR A 386 -9.24 5.03 15.13
N GLY A 387 -8.05 5.60 15.31
CA GLY A 387 -7.71 6.41 16.48
C GLY A 387 -8.59 7.67 16.61
N LEU A 388 -8.97 8.29 15.48
CA LEU A 388 -9.90 9.43 15.47
C LEU A 388 -11.33 9.09 15.03
N TYR A 389 -11.60 7.83 14.70
CA TYR A 389 -12.93 7.39 14.26
C TYR A 389 -13.26 6.00 14.81
N ARG A 390 -14.26 5.93 15.69
CA ARG A 390 -14.58 4.72 16.48
C ARG A 390 -13.41 4.27 17.39
N SER A 391 -12.69 5.27 17.92
CA SER A 391 -11.56 5.10 18.84
C SER A 391 -11.87 4.11 19.97
N PRO A 392 -10.98 3.12 20.21
CA PRO A 392 -11.08 2.27 21.40
C PRO A 392 -10.76 3.07 22.68
N GLN A 393 -11.19 2.55 23.83
CA GLN A 393 -10.93 3.23 25.12
C GLN A 393 -9.43 3.38 25.46
N HIS A 394 -8.59 2.50 24.92
CA HIS A 394 -7.16 2.42 25.19
C HIS A 394 -6.38 2.20 23.89
N ASP A 395 -6.29 3.22 23.03
CA ASP A 395 -5.65 3.21 21.70
C ASP A 395 -4.35 2.41 21.65
N ARG A 396 -3.33 2.83 22.40
CA ARG A 396 -2.02 2.15 22.39
C ARG A 396 -2.11 0.66 22.70
N TYR A 397 -2.92 0.27 23.70
CA TYR A 397 -3.09 -1.15 24.03
C TYR A 397 -3.85 -1.91 22.94
N PHE A 398 -4.95 -1.33 22.45
CA PHE A 398 -5.78 -1.93 21.42
C PHE A 398 -4.99 -2.17 20.14
N PHE A 399 -4.31 -1.15 19.61
CA PHE A 399 -3.61 -1.24 18.33
C PHE A 399 -2.33 -2.08 18.41
N ARG A 400 -1.59 -2.03 19.53
CA ARG A 400 -0.50 -2.99 19.77
C ARG A 400 -1.03 -4.43 19.75
N ARG A 401 -2.16 -4.68 20.41
CA ARG A 401 -2.77 -6.02 20.45
C ARG A 401 -3.29 -6.44 19.09
N LEU A 402 -3.92 -5.54 18.33
CA LEU A 402 -4.39 -5.79 16.97
C LEU A 402 -3.22 -6.25 16.09
N MET A 403 -2.12 -5.50 16.05
CA MET A 403 -0.95 -5.85 15.23
C MET A 403 -0.38 -7.22 15.60
N TRP A 404 -0.12 -7.48 16.89
CA TRP A 404 0.38 -8.79 17.32
C TRP A 404 -0.59 -9.93 17.05
N SER A 405 -1.89 -9.71 17.29
CA SER A 405 -2.88 -10.76 17.09
C SER A 405 -3.00 -11.09 15.60
N SER A 406 -2.99 -10.10 14.72
CA SER A 406 -3.03 -10.33 13.28
C SER A 406 -1.82 -11.11 12.79
N LEU A 407 -0.61 -10.62 13.12
CA LEU A 407 0.65 -11.26 12.73
C LEU A 407 0.74 -12.70 13.23
N LEU A 408 0.44 -12.94 14.51
CA LEU A 408 0.51 -14.28 15.11
C LEU A 408 -0.66 -15.19 14.70
N SER A 409 -1.71 -14.64 14.08
CA SER A 409 -2.79 -15.41 13.45
C SER A 409 -2.52 -15.70 11.97
N GLY A 410 -1.32 -15.37 11.46
CA GLY A 410 -0.92 -15.62 10.08
C GLY A 410 -1.40 -14.56 9.08
N GLY A 411 -2.08 -13.52 9.55
CA GLY A 411 -2.55 -12.41 8.71
C GLY A 411 -1.82 -11.11 9.01
N HIS A 412 -2.38 -10.02 8.49
CA HIS A 412 -1.79 -8.69 8.58
C HIS A 412 -2.85 -7.66 8.98
N ALA A 413 -2.45 -6.51 9.49
CA ALA A 413 -3.38 -5.42 9.82
C ALA A 413 -2.87 -4.05 9.36
N SER A 414 -3.84 -3.16 9.17
CA SER A 414 -3.62 -1.74 8.97
C SER A 414 -4.25 -0.94 10.10
N TYR A 415 -3.57 0.13 10.49
CA TYR A 415 -4.03 1.12 11.45
C TYR A 415 -4.55 2.34 10.69
N GLY A 416 -5.63 2.96 11.17
CA GLY A 416 -5.97 4.32 10.78
C GLY A 416 -5.93 5.22 11.99
N GLY A 417 -4.88 6.01 12.17
CA GLY A 417 -4.84 6.98 13.26
C GLY A 417 -5.54 8.26 12.89
N LEU A 418 -5.03 8.89 11.84
CA LEU A 418 -5.46 10.19 11.38
C LEU A 418 -6.78 10.10 10.61
N ALA A 419 -7.61 11.14 10.72
CA ALA A 419 -8.77 11.33 9.86
C ALA A 419 -8.27 11.78 8.48
N THR A 420 -7.82 10.84 7.65
CA THR A 420 -7.22 11.13 6.34
C THR A 420 -8.23 11.13 5.20
N TYR A 421 -9.51 10.93 5.48
CA TYR A 421 -10.59 10.99 4.49
C TYR A 421 -11.15 12.41 4.27
N GLU A 422 -10.82 13.34 5.17
CA GLU A 422 -11.09 14.78 5.07
C GLU A 422 -9.81 15.54 5.38
N PRO A 423 -9.63 16.78 4.87
CA PRO A 423 -8.51 17.59 5.28
C PRO A 423 -8.66 17.97 6.76
N PHE A 424 -7.63 17.75 7.58
CA PHE A 424 -7.63 18.26 8.95
C PHE A 424 -7.68 19.79 8.94
N ALA A 425 -8.26 20.39 9.97
CA ALA A 425 -8.25 21.85 10.18
C ALA A 425 -7.30 22.20 11.32
N GLY A 426 -6.11 22.70 10.96
CA GLY A 426 -5.05 23.10 11.88
C GLY A 426 -5.15 24.54 12.36
N ALA A 427 -4.23 24.91 13.26
CA ALA A 427 -3.94 26.30 13.55
C ALA A 427 -3.43 27.03 12.29
N ASP A 428 -3.57 28.36 12.26
CA ASP A 428 -3.07 29.23 11.20
C ASP A 428 -3.57 28.87 9.78
N HIS A 429 -4.80 28.33 9.69
CA HIS A 429 -5.44 27.92 8.44
C HIS A 429 -4.70 26.81 7.68
N ILE A 430 -3.77 26.11 8.32
CA ILE A 430 -3.15 24.93 7.73
C ILE A 430 -4.22 23.84 7.65
N THR A 431 -4.47 23.34 6.44
CA THR A 431 -5.36 22.20 6.21
C THR A 431 -4.62 21.09 5.48
N GLY A 432 -5.08 19.84 5.61
CA GLY A 432 -4.62 18.74 4.76
C GLY A 432 -4.43 17.40 5.48
N VAL A 433 -3.34 16.68 5.18
CA VAL A 433 -2.88 15.49 5.90
C VAL A 433 -1.82 15.91 6.91
N GLN A 434 -1.91 15.45 8.16
CA GLN A 434 -0.98 15.85 9.23
C GLN A 434 0.09 14.79 9.46
N GLY A 435 1.28 15.18 9.93
CA GLY A 435 2.20 14.24 10.56
C GLY A 435 1.64 13.52 11.80
N TYR A 436 1.98 12.24 11.95
CA TYR A 436 1.61 11.40 13.10
C TYR A 436 2.07 11.94 14.45
N GLN A 437 3.38 12.15 14.61
CA GLN A 437 3.97 12.70 15.82
C GLN A 437 3.43 14.11 16.09
N THR A 438 3.26 14.94 15.04
CA THR A 438 2.65 16.27 15.18
C THR A 438 1.22 16.17 15.73
N ALA A 439 0.43 15.20 15.27
CA ALA A 439 -0.93 14.98 15.78
C ALA A 439 -0.91 14.54 17.25
N VAL A 440 0.01 13.66 17.64
CA VAL A 440 0.21 13.21 19.03
C VAL A 440 0.67 14.36 19.93
N ASP A 441 1.70 15.10 19.54
CA ASP A 441 2.26 16.22 20.31
C ASP A 441 1.24 17.33 20.53
N SER A 442 0.34 17.54 19.56
CA SER A 442 -0.75 18.51 19.67
C SER A 442 -1.98 17.99 20.47
N GLY A 443 -1.95 16.74 20.94
CA GLY A 443 -3.06 16.11 21.66
C GLY A 443 -4.29 15.82 20.79
N ARG A 444 -4.15 15.86 19.46
CA ARG A 444 -5.24 15.53 18.53
C ARG A 444 -5.42 14.03 18.37
N LEU A 445 -4.32 13.29 18.39
CA LEU A 445 -4.28 11.85 18.21
C LEU A 445 -3.69 11.20 19.47
N ASP A 446 -4.34 10.16 19.98
CA ASP A 446 -3.72 9.31 20.99
C ASP A 446 -2.63 8.45 20.32
N ASP A 447 -1.56 8.17 21.06
CA ASP A 447 -0.36 7.49 20.55
C ASP A 447 -0.58 5.97 20.34
N GLY A 448 -1.56 5.62 19.50
CA GLY A 448 -1.94 4.24 19.14
C GLY A 448 -0.83 3.50 18.39
N ALA A 449 -0.05 4.23 17.59
CA ALA A 449 1.04 3.71 16.78
C ALA A 449 2.38 3.56 17.54
N HIS A 450 2.46 4.03 18.79
CA HIS A 450 3.70 4.06 19.59
C HIS A 450 4.55 2.77 19.52
N ASP A 451 3.87 1.62 19.52
CA ASP A 451 4.52 0.32 19.65
C ASP A 451 4.94 -0.31 18.31
N PHE A 452 4.58 0.28 17.16
CA PHE A 452 4.80 -0.33 15.84
C PHE A 452 6.30 -0.42 15.49
N GLY A 453 7.06 0.65 15.70
CA GLY A 453 8.53 0.61 15.58
C GLY A 453 9.20 -0.41 16.51
N TRP A 454 8.60 -0.70 17.68
CA TRP A 454 9.08 -1.73 18.60
C TRP A 454 8.76 -3.14 18.11
N ILE A 455 7.61 -3.36 17.47
CA ILE A 455 7.27 -4.62 16.80
C ILE A 455 8.28 -4.90 15.67
N ALA A 456 8.53 -3.92 14.79
CA ALA A 456 9.53 -4.07 13.73
C ALA A 456 10.94 -4.34 14.29
N LYS A 457 11.32 -3.64 15.37
CA LYS A 457 12.60 -3.87 16.06
C LYS A 457 12.68 -5.27 16.68
N PHE A 458 11.59 -5.83 17.18
CA PHE A 458 11.56 -7.19 17.72
C PHE A 458 11.94 -8.20 16.63
N PHE A 459 11.22 -8.23 15.50
CA PHE A 459 11.48 -9.19 14.43
C PHE A 459 12.92 -9.08 13.89
N ARG A 460 13.39 -7.86 13.65
CA ARG A 460 14.77 -7.61 13.21
C ARG A 460 15.81 -8.11 14.22
N LYS A 461 15.64 -7.82 15.51
CA LYS A 461 16.62 -8.21 16.54
C LYS A 461 16.56 -9.69 16.91
N ALA A 462 15.39 -10.30 16.79
CA ALA A 462 15.20 -11.71 17.04
C ALA A 462 15.65 -12.58 15.85
N GLU A 463 15.86 -11.97 14.67
CA GLU A 463 16.15 -12.68 13.41
C GLU A 463 15.06 -13.71 13.09
N VAL A 464 13.80 -13.32 13.31
CA VAL A 464 12.62 -14.16 13.09
C VAL A 464 11.80 -13.59 11.93
N GLU A 465 11.35 -14.48 11.04
CA GLU A 465 10.31 -14.25 10.04
C GLU A 465 9.07 -15.09 10.36
N LEU A 466 7.91 -14.71 9.81
CA LEU A 466 6.66 -15.46 9.98
C LEU A 466 6.40 -16.49 8.87
N THR A 467 7.33 -16.64 7.93
CA THR A 467 7.27 -17.65 6.87
C THR A 467 7.12 -19.07 7.43
N GLY A 468 6.08 -19.76 7.02
CA GLY A 468 5.76 -21.12 7.46
C GLY A 468 5.18 -21.19 8.87
N MET A 469 4.95 -20.05 9.53
CA MET A 469 4.30 -20.03 10.84
C MET A 469 2.85 -20.47 10.68
N ARG A 470 2.43 -21.41 11.53
CA ARG A 470 1.03 -21.82 11.64
C ARG A 470 0.46 -21.30 12.95
N PRO A 471 -0.70 -20.63 12.94
CA PRO A 471 -1.41 -20.30 14.16
C PRO A 471 -1.69 -21.57 14.97
N ALA A 472 -1.33 -21.55 16.24
CA ALA A 472 -1.48 -22.69 17.16
C ALA A 472 -2.31 -22.27 18.39
N PRO A 473 -3.61 -21.97 18.23
CA PRO A 473 -4.46 -21.49 19.32
C PRO A 473 -4.50 -22.46 20.51
N GLU A 474 -4.28 -23.76 20.28
CA GLU A 474 -4.19 -24.78 21.32
C GLU A 474 -2.97 -24.64 22.23
N MET A 475 -1.90 -23.95 21.79
CA MET A 475 -0.74 -23.66 22.62
C MET A 475 -1.03 -22.59 23.68
N ALA A 476 -1.99 -21.71 23.41
CA ALA A 476 -2.54 -20.82 24.42
C ALA A 476 -3.46 -21.66 25.31
N GLY A 477 -2.88 -22.35 26.30
CA GLY A 477 -3.52 -23.37 27.15
C GLY A 477 -4.74 -22.94 27.98
N ASN A 478 -5.42 -21.85 27.65
CA ASN A 478 -6.62 -21.35 28.29
C ASN A 478 -7.67 -21.00 27.24
N GLN A 479 -8.87 -21.56 27.39
CA GLN A 479 -10.09 -21.13 26.69
C GLN A 479 -10.34 -19.64 26.98
N PRO A 480 -10.03 -18.70 26.07
CA PRO A 480 -10.12 -17.27 26.37
C PRO A 480 -11.57 -16.82 26.53
N SER A 481 -12.51 -17.53 25.88
CA SER A 481 -13.96 -17.31 26.00
C SER A 481 -14.55 -17.68 27.36
N ARG A 482 -13.77 -18.24 28.28
CA ARG A 482 -14.18 -18.54 29.67
C ARG A 482 -13.84 -17.44 30.68
N PHE A 483 -13.20 -16.34 30.28
CA PHE A 483 -12.81 -15.24 31.17
C PHE A 483 -13.44 -13.91 30.79
#